data_AF-A0A8J8JAB3-F1
#
_entry.id   AF-A0A8J8JAB3-F1
#
_cell.length_a   1.000
_cell.length_b   1.000
_cell.length_c   1.000
_cell.angle_alpha   90.00
_cell.angle_beta   90.00
_cell.angle_gamma   90.00
#
_symmetry.space_group_name_H-M   'P 1'
#
loop_
_entity.id
_entity.type
_entity.pdbx_description
1 polymer ?
#
loop_
_entity_poly.entity_id
_entity_poly.type
_entity_poly.pdbx_seq_one_letter_code
_entity_poly.pdbx_strand_id
1 'polypeptide(L)'
;MRTWEKGIILIARAIVFFGLISTLMYGKFDQILSASAGFFSLFVPSIVRRIYPHPSRRIWPWVSPFYNDSVYALFAIFMAAHITFLNVPFLHLDLYNQVWKGADIPSHYLGGLVTWAIFNEVVLESSRTYHLHWSSLKIFSISLFALFLAGVGWEFFEVALQPSMPWLYESMRNKVQDVVMELFGFGTGVFMVIKWEYPYSMRKPLENAPVSVETATVDLLPQPDHVKE
;
A
#
# COMPACT_ATOMS: atom_id res chain seq x y z
N MET A 1 -2.52 -16.23 6.75
CA MET A 1 -3.69 -15.74 5.97
C MET A 1 -4.98 -16.36 6.43
N ARG A 2 -5.95 -15.54 6.81
CA ARG A 2 -7.33 -15.96 7.13
C ARG A 2 -8.08 -16.36 5.86
N THR A 3 -9.09 -17.23 5.98
CA THR A 3 -9.83 -17.75 4.81
C THR A 3 -10.52 -16.64 4.02
N TRP A 4 -11.07 -15.63 4.70
CA TRP A 4 -11.76 -14.53 4.03
C TRP A 4 -10.80 -13.59 3.28
N GLU A 5 -9.58 -13.36 3.79
CA GLU A 5 -8.54 -12.57 3.11
C GLU A 5 -8.16 -13.23 1.78
N LYS A 6 -7.98 -14.56 1.79
CA LYS A 6 -7.78 -15.36 0.56
C LYS A 6 -8.92 -15.15 -0.42
N GLY A 7 -10.16 -15.21 0.07
CA GLY A 7 -11.37 -14.98 -0.73
C GLY A 7 -11.35 -13.61 -1.40
N ILE A 8 -11.10 -12.54 -0.62
CA ILE A 8 -11.02 -11.16 -1.13
C ILE A 8 -9.95 -11.03 -2.21
N ILE A 9 -8.74 -11.55 -1.97
CA ILE A 9 -7.63 -11.47 -2.92
C ILE A 9 -7.97 -12.21 -4.23
N LEU A 10 -8.58 -13.40 -4.13
CA LEU A 10 -8.97 -14.18 -5.31
C LEU A 10 -10.09 -13.49 -6.11
N ILE A 11 -11.09 -12.94 -5.41
CA ILE A 11 -12.18 -12.18 -6.04
C ILE A 11 -11.63 -10.93 -6.72
N ALA A 12 -10.77 -10.17 -6.05
CA ALA A 12 -10.13 -8.99 -6.61
C ALA A 12 -9.33 -9.33 -7.88
N ARG A 13 -8.53 -10.39 -7.85
CA ARG A 13 -7.81 -10.88 -9.03
C ARG A 13 -8.76 -11.25 -10.17
N ALA A 14 -9.86 -11.93 -9.88
CA ALA A 14 -10.86 -12.28 -10.89
C ALA A 14 -11.50 -11.03 -11.50
N ILE A 15 -11.92 -10.06 -10.67
CA ILE A 15 -12.50 -8.79 -11.13
C ILE A 15 -11.53 -8.05 -12.06
N VAL A 16 -10.29 -7.86 -11.62
CA VAL A 16 -9.26 -7.15 -12.41
C VAL A 16 -8.91 -7.92 -13.69
N PHE A 17 -8.87 -9.25 -13.64
CA PHE A 17 -8.66 -10.10 -14.83
C PHE A 17 -9.77 -9.92 -15.87
N PHE A 18 -11.04 -9.92 -15.44
CA PHE A 18 -12.16 -9.63 -16.34
C PHE A 18 -12.13 -8.19 -16.87
N GLY A 19 -11.71 -7.24 -16.04
CA GLY A 19 -11.44 -5.86 -16.47
C GLY A 19 -10.39 -5.80 -17.57
N LEU A 20 -9.29 -6.54 -17.44
CA LEU A 20 -8.24 -6.63 -18.45
C LEU A 20 -8.73 -7.27 -19.76
N ILE A 21 -9.52 -8.36 -19.70
CA ILE A 21 -10.15 -8.93 -20.90
C ILE A 21 -11.02 -7.87 -21.59
N SER A 22 -11.81 -7.13 -20.81
CA SER A 22 -12.68 -6.08 -21.33
C SER A 22 -11.90 -4.95 -22.01
N THR A 23 -10.75 -4.50 -21.46
CA THR A 23 -9.93 -3.46 -22.10
C THR A 23 -9.24 -3.98 -23.37
N LEU A 24 -8.77 -5.23 -23.36
CA LEU A 24 -8.15 -5.88 -24.53
C LEU A 24 -9.13 -5.99 -25.70
N MET A 25 -10.40 -6.36 -25.43
CA MET A 25 -11.44 -6.42 -26.45
C MET A 25 -11.75 -5.05 -27.06
N TYR A 26 -11.58 -3.98 -26.29
CA TYR A 26 -11.89 -2.61 -26.70
C TYR A 26 -10.71 -1.90 -27.38
N GLY A 27 -9.47 -2.33 -27.12
CA GLY A 27 -8.28 -1.86 -27.85
C GLY A 27 -7.73 -0.50 -27.41
N LYS A 28 -8.21 0.08 -26.30
CA LYS A 28 -7.62 1.31 -25.74
C LYS A 28 -6.32 1.02 -25.00
N PHE A 29 -5.22 1.46 -25.60
CA PHE A 29 -3.87 1.12 -25.15
C PHE A 29 -3.56 1.58 -23.72
N ASP A 30 -3.96 2.80 -23.35
CA ASP A 30 -3.83 3.37 -22.01
C ASP A 30 -4.55 2.51 -20.95
N GLN A 31 -5.79 2.11 -21.21
CA GLN A 31 -6.57 1.27 -20.31
C GLN A 31 -6.01 -0.15 -20.22
N ILE A 32 -5.47 -0.69 -21.32
CA ILE A 32 -4.78 -1.99 -21.32
C ILE A 32 -3.54 -1.94 -20.43
N LEU A 33 -2.73 -0.88 -20.53
CA LEU A 33 -1.54 -0.72 -19.67
C LEU A 33 -1.92 -0.63 -18.20
N SER A 34 -2.88 0.22 -17.84
CA SER A 34 -3.34 0.38 -16.45
C SER A 34 -3.93 -0.91 -15.88
N ALA A 35 -4.80 -1.59 -16.64
CA ALA A 35 -5.39 -2.87 -16.21
C ALA A 35 -4.32 -3.98 -16.09
N SER A 36 -3.33 -4.01 -17.00
CA SER A 36 -2.23 -4.99 -16.95
C SER A 36 -1.33 -4.75 -15.74
N ALA A 37 -0.94 -3.50 -15.50
CA ALA A 37 -0.13 -3.11 -14.36
C ALA A 37 -0.86 -3.41 -13.04
N GLY A 38 -2.15 -3.08 -12.96
CA GLY A 38 -2.99 -3.38 -11.80
C GLY A 38 -3.20 -4.88 -11.58
N PHE A 39 -3.34 -5.66 -12.65
CA PHE A 39 -3.42 -7.11 -12.53
C PHE A 39 -2.09 -7.70 -12.04
N PHE A 40 -0.96 -7.27 -12.60
CA PHE A 40 0.36 -7.74 -12.18
C PHE A 40 0.69 -7.35 -10.73
N SER A 41 0.32 -6.13 -10.30
CA SER A 41 0.54 -5.66 -8.93
C SER A 41 -0.13 -6.55 -7.89
N LEU A 42 -1.30 -7.12 -8.21
CA LEU A 42 -1.99 -8.11 -7.39
C LEU A 42 -1.23 -9.44 -7.22
N PHE A 43 -0.10 -9.66 -7.90
CA PHE A 43 0.76 -10.83 -7.68
C PHE A 43 2.08 -10.46 -6.99
N VAL A 44 2.44 -9.17 -6.90
CA VAL A 44 3.71 -8.72 -6.33
C VAL A 44 3.96 -9.28 -4.94
N PRO A 45 3.03 -9.24 -3.95
CA PRO A 45 3.28 -9.84 -2.64
C PRO A 45 3.60 -11.34 -2.71
N SER A 46 2.91 -12.09 -3.60
CA SER A 46 3.18 -13.52 -3.79
C SER A 46 4.54 -13.78 -4.45
N ILE A 47 4.93 -12.94 -5.40
CA ILE A 47 6.23 -13.00 -6.09
C ILE A 47 7.37 -12.68 -5.11
N VAL A 48 7.24 -11.60 -4.33
CA VAL A 48 8.24 -11.19 -3.33
C VAL A 48 8.47 -12.30 -2.31
N ARG A 49 7.39 -12.89 -1.76
CA ARG A 49 7.50 -14.00 -0.80
C ARG A 49 8.15 -15.25 -1.41
N ARG A 50 7.94 -15.49 -2.69
CA ARG A 50 8.55 -16.63 -3.40
C ARG A 50 10.04 -16.43 -3.66
N ILE A 51 10.43 -15.23 -4.09
CA ILE A 51 11.82 -14.89 -4.41
C ILE A 51 12.64 -14.72 -3.13
N TYR A 52 12.02 -14.20 -2.06
CA TYR A 52 12.73 -13.82 -0.85
C TYR A 52 12.07 -14.34 0.44
N PRO A 53 11.88 -15.66 0.59
CA PRO A 53 11.04 -16.26 1.64
C PRO A 53 11.50 -15.97 3.08
N HIS A 54 12.78 -15.63 3.27
CA HIS A 54 13.38 -15.39 4.59
C HIS A 54 14.06 -14.01 4.61
N PRO A 55 13.27 -12.93 4.75
CA PRO A 55 13.84 -11.60 4.76
C PRO A 55 14.75 -11.34 5.96
N SER A 56 15.90 -10.71 5.70
CA SER A 56 16.82 -10.34 6.77
C SER A 56 16.23 -9.22 7.62
N ARG A 57 16.59 -9.21 8.91
CA ARG A 57 16.12 -8.19 9.88
C ARG A 57 16.35 -6.76 9.40
N ARG A 58 17.48 -6.49 8.73
CA ARG A 58 17.83 -5.13 8.27
C ARG A 58 16.85 -4.57 7.23
N ILE A 59 16.31 -5.42 6.36
CA ILE A 59 15.39 -4.96 5.32
C ILE A 59 13.93 -5.24 5.66
N TRP A 60 13.68 -6.00 6.73
CA TRP A 60 12.35 -6.38 7.18
C TRP A 60 11.34 -5.21 7.22
N PRO A 61 11.66 -4.03 7.80
CA PRO A 61 10.68 -2.95 7.82
C PRO A 61 10.16 -2.52 6.45
N TRP A 62 11.01 -2.58 5.42
CA TRP A 62 10.67 -2.12 4.08
C TRP A 62 9.89 -3.17 3.29
N VAL A 63 10.08 -4.45 3.61
CA VAL A 63 9.43 -5.55 2.90
C VAL A 63 8.25 -6.14 3.67
N SER A 64 8.09 -5.83 4.96
CA SER A 64 7.04 -6.39 5.82
C SER A 64 5.63 -6.25 5.25
N PRO A 65 5.26 -5.14 4.55
CA PRO A 65 3.90 -5.02 4.00
C PRO A 65 3.58 -6.12 2.98
N PHE A 66 4.60 -6.64 2.27
CA PHE A 66 4.42 -7.77 1.36
C PHE A 66 4.16 -9.08 2.11
N TYR A 67 4.59 -9.22 3.35
CA TYR A 67 4.37 -10.41 4.21
C TYR A 67 3.12 -10.29 5.09
N ASN A 68 2.48 -9.12 5.12
CA ASN A 68 1.22 -8.92 5.82
C ASN A 68 0.02 -9.21 4.90
N ASP A 69 -0.65 -10.33 5.17
CA ASP A 69 -1.83 -10.77 4.43
C ASP A 69 -3.02 -9.80 4.51
N SER A 70 -3.17 -9.11 5.64
CA SER A 70 -4.24 -8.15 5.87
C SER A 70 -4.03 -6.87 5.06
N VAL A 71 -2.78 -6.36 5.00
CA VAL A 71 -2.42 -5.23 4.13
C VAL A 71 -2.62 -5.62 2.66
N TYR A 72 -2.23 -6.85 2.31
CA TYR A 72 -2.45 -7.35 0.96
C TYR A 72 -3.95 -7.45 0.60
N ALA A 73 -4.81 -7.87 1.52
CA ALA A 73 -6.26 -7.86 1.30
C ALA A 73 -6.80 -6.43 1.09
N LEU A 74 -6.35 -5.43 1.86
CA LEU A 74 -6.72 -4.03 1.65
C LEU A 74 -6.25 -3.51 0.29
N PHE A 75 -5.00 -3.82 -0.08
CA PHE A 75 -4.46 -3.50 -1.39
C PHE A 75 -5.27 -4.15 -2.52
N ALA A 76 -5.70 -5.40 -2.34
CA ALA A 76 -6.51 -6.09 -3.32
C ALA A 76 -7.88 -5.42 -3.52
N ILE A 77 -8.52 -4.97 -2.44
CA ILE A 77 -9.77 -4.19 -2.51
C ILE A 77 -9.55 -2.88 -3.26
N PHE A 78 -8.52 -2.12 -2.89
CA PHE A 78 -8.17 -0.87 -3.56
C PHE A 78 -7.96 -1.08 -5.06
N MET A 79 -7.11 -2.05 -5.45
CA MET A 79 -6.83 -2.33 -6.86
C MET A 79 -8.08 -2.77 -7.63
N ALA A 80 -8.93 -3.62 -7.04
CA ALA A 80 -10.17 -4.03 -7.66
C ALA A 80 -11.09 -2.83 -7.92
N ALA A 81 -11.27 -1.96 -6.93
CA ALA A 81 -12.08 -0.75 -7.07
C ALA A 81 -11.48 0.22 -8.10
N HIS A 82 -10.20 0.57 -7.95
CA HIS A 82 -9.49 1.52 -8.81
C HIS A 82 -9.53 1.10 -10.29
N ILE A 83 -9.15 -0.14 -10.60
CA ILE A 83 -9.17 -0.62 -11.99
C ILE A 83 -10.60 -0.74 -12.54
N THR A 84 -11.58 -1.13 -11.72
CA THR A 84 -12.98 -1.20 -12.14
C THR A 84 -13.56 0.18 -12.44
N PHE A 85 -13.18 1.22 -11.69
CA PHE A 85 -13.62 2.57 -11.97
C PHE A 85 -12.94 3.14 -13.22
N LEU A 86 -11.68 2.81 -13.47
CA LEU A 86 -10.99 3.17 -14.72
C LEU A 86 -11.60 2.47 -15.94
N ASN A 87 -12.09 1.24 -15.77
CA ASN A 87 -12.76 0.50 -16.82
C ASN A 87 -13.80 -0.45 -16.23
N VAL A 88 -15.08 -0.07 -16.32
CA VAL A 88 -16.17 -0.95 -15.87
C VAL A 88 -16.23 -2.16 -16.80
N PRO A 89 -15.99 -3.39 -16.30
CA PRO A 89 -15.96 -4.58 -17.13
C PRO A 89 -17.25 -4.74 -17.93
N PHE A 90 -17.13 -5.04 -19.22
CA PHE A 90 -18.22 -5.39 -20.14
C PHE A 90 -19.24 -4.28 -20.44
N LEU A 91 -19.22 -3.15 -19.71
CA LEU A 91 -20.07 -1.99 -19.98
C LEU A 91 -19.35 -0.93 -20.81
N HIS A 92 -18.02 -1.04 -20.99
CA HIS A 92 -17.19 -0.12 -21.78
C HIS A 92 -17.31 1.35 -21.35
N LEU A 93 -17.64 1.58 -20.07
CA LEU A 93 -17.74 2.90 -19.49
C LEU A 93 -16.45 3.19 -18.72
N ASP A 94 -15.77 4.25 -19.13
CA ASP A 94 -14.73 4.89 -18.34
C ASP A 94 -15.44 5.81 -17.33
N LEU A 95 -15.66 5.29 -16.11
CA LEU A 95 -16.30 6.09 -15.06
C LEU A 95 -15.37 7.23 -14.64
N TYR A 96 -14.06 7.00 -14.62
CA TYR A 96 -13.04 7.98 -14.24
C TYR A 96 -13.06 9.24 -15.10
N ASN A 97 -12.87 9.10 -16.41
CA ASN A 97 -12.58 10.24 -17.28
C ASN A 97 -13.81 10.71 -18.07
N GLN A 98 -14.82 9.86 -18.26
CA GLN A 98 -15.87 10.11 -19.25
C GLN A 98 -17.28 10.22 -18.65
N VAL A 99 -17.65 9.33 -17.73
CA VAL A 99 -19.06 9.15 -17.34
C VAL A 99 -19.37 9.68 -15.94
N TRP A 100 -18.48 9.45 -14.97
CA TRP A 100 -18.65 9.93 -13.60
C TRP A 100 -17.37 10.59 -13.12
N LYS A 101 -17.22 11.88 -13.41
CA LYS A 101 -16.07 12.74 -13.06
C LYS A 101 -15.74 12.87 -11.55
N GLY A 102 -16.35 12.04 -10.70
CA GLY A 102 -16.03 11.86 -9.29
C GLY A 102 -15.73 10.40 -8.91
N ALA A 103 -15.56 9.49 -9.88
CA ALA A 103 -15.20 8.10 -9.66
C ALA A 103 -13.77 7.94 -9.12
N ASP A 104 -12.97 9.02 -9.17
CA ASP A 104 -11.66 9.09 -8.54
C ASP A 104 -11.74 9.25 -7.01
N ILE A 105 -12.83 9.82 -6.49
CA ILE A 105 -13.04 10.07 -5.05
C ILE A 105 -12.93 8.78 -4.22
N PRO A 106 -13.65 7.69 -4.54
CA PRO A 106 -13.54 6.45 -3.77
C PRO A 106 -12.17 5.78 -3.94
N SER A 107 -11.52 6.00 -5.09
CA SER A 107 -10.17 5.48 -5.34
C SER A 107 -9.14 6.17 -4.46
N HIS A 108 -9.08 7.51 -4.44
CA HIS A 108 -8.18 8.25 -3.54
C HIS A 108 -8.46 7.96 -2.07
N TYR A 109 -9.73 7.79 -1.70
CA TYR A 109 -10.07 7.35 -0.34
C TYR A 109 -9.46 5.98 0.01
N LEU A 110 -9.66 4.97 -0.85
CA LEU A 110 -9.09 3.64 -0.63
C LEU A 110 -7.56 3.63 -0.77
N GLY A 111 -7.02 4.47 -1.66
CA GLY A 111 -5.61 4.68 -1.90
C GLY A 111 -4.92 5.26 -0.68
N GLY A 112 -5.49 6.31 -0.08
CA GLY A 112 -5.00 6.89 1.17
C GLY A 112 -5.03 5.91 2.33
N LEU A 113 -6.10 5.12 2.45
CA LEU A 113 -6.23 4.06 3.46
C LEU A 113 -5.10 3.02 3.33
N VAL A 114 -4.92 2.42 2.15
CA VAL A 114 -3.92 1.34 1.97
C VAL A 114 -2.50 1.89 2.01
N THR A 115 -2.24 3.03 1.37
CA THR A 115 -0.90 3.64 1.31
C THR A 115 -0.45 4.03 2.71
N TRP A 116 -1.35 4.62 3.50
CA TRP A 116 -1.04 4.89 4.89
C TRP A 116 -0.78 3.62 5.69
N ALA A 117 -1.60 2.57 5.55
CA ALA A 117 -1.40 1.32 6.27
C ALA A 117 -0.02 0.71 5.95
N ILE A 118 0.42 0.79 4.69
CA ILE A 118 1.77 0.38 4.27
C ILE A 118 2.83 1.24 4.98
N PHE A 119 2.77 2.57 4.88
CA PHE A 119 3.76 3.44 5.51
C PHE A 119 3.80 3.27 7.02
N ASN A 120 2.64 3.14 7.64
CA ASN A 120 2.52 2.98 9.07
C ASN A 120 3.10 1.64 9.54
N GLU A 121 2.91 0.55 8.78
CA GLU A 121 3.58 -0.71 9.04
C GLU A 121 5.10 -0.60 8.91
N VAL A 122 5.61 0.03 7.84
CA VAL A 122 7.05 0.23 7.64
C VAL A 122 7.67 1.00 8.80
N VAL A 123 7.02 2.07 9.26
CA VAL A 123 7.47 2.90 10.39
C VAL A 123 7.39 2.12 11.71
N LEU A 124 6.32 1.36 11.92
CA LEU A 124 6.14 0.51 13.10
C LEU A 124 7.22 -0.58 13.18
N GLU A 125 7.43 -1.31 12.09
CA GLU A 125 8.44 -2.36 12.02
C GLU A 125 9.86 -1.78 12.09
N SER A 126 10.09 -0.56 11.60
CA SER A 126 11.36 0.15 11.81
C SER A 126 11.60 0.44 13.29
N SER A 127 10.58 0.95 13.99
CA SER A 127 10.66 1.20 15.44
C SER A 127 11.01 -0.05 16.24
N ARG A 128 10.40 -1.19 15.88
CA ARG A 128 10.64 -2.50 16.49
C ARG A 128 12.03 -3.05 16.15
N THR A 129 12.37 -3.04 14.86
CA THR A 129 13.60 -3.65 14.32
C THR A 129 14.84 -2.95 14.85
N TYR A 130 14.81 -1.61 14.96
CA TYR A 130 15.95 -0.79 15.36
C TYR A 130 15.88 -0.33 16.82
N HIS A 131 14.99 -0.91 17.64
CA HIS A 131 14.83 -0.57 19.06
C HIS A 131 14.68 0.94 19.33
N LEU A 132 13.90 1.63 18.48
CA LEU A 132 13.74 3.09 18.58
C LEU A 132 12.67 3.50 19.61
N HIS A 133 11.85 2.56 20.07
CA HIS A 133 10.81 2.75 21.08
C HIS A 133 9.86 3.93 20.81
N TRP A 134 9.52 4.16 19.53
CA TRP A 134 8.61 5.25 19.18
C TRP A 134 7.19 5.00 19.70
N SER A 135 6.57 6.05 20.25
CA SER A 135 5.17 6.03 20.67
C SER A 135 4.24 5.90 19.45
N SER A 136 3.02 5.40 19.67
CA SER A 136 2.01 5.30 18.59
C SER A 136 1.74 6.63 17.91
N LEU A 137 1.72 7.74 18.68
CA LEU A 137 1.55 9.08 18.12
C LEU A 137 2.67 9.43 17.15
N LYS A 138 3.93 9.18 17.53
CA LYS A 138 5.09 9.45 16.66
C LYS A 138 5.04 8.60 15.39
N ILE A 139 4.67 7.33 15.50
CA ILE A 139 4.51 6.42 14.37
C ILE A 139 3.41 6.93 13.42
N PHE A 140 2.25 7.31 13.97
CA PHE A 140 1.16 7.91 13.19
C PHE A 140 1.60 9.21 12.50
N SER A 141 2.25 10.13 13.21
CA SER A 141 2.72 11.39 12.63
C SER A 141 3.71 11.20 11.48
N ILE A 142 4.70 10.31 11.62
CA ILE A 142 5.66 10.03 10.54
C ILE A 142 4.95 9.41 9.34
N SER A 143 4.08 8.43 9.56
CA SER A 143 3.34 7.79 8.47
C SER A 143 2.34 8.71 7.77
N LEU A 144 1.71 9.65 8.50
CA LEU A 144 0.86 10.69 7.93
C LEU A 144 1.67 11.66 7.08
N PHE A 145 2.84 12.08 7.57
CA PHE A 145 3.72 12.95 6.80
C PHE A 145 4.19 12.27 5.50
N ALA A 146 4.54 10.98 5.56
CA ALA A 146 4.87 10.21 4.37
C ALA A 146 3.69 10.12 3.38
N LEU A 147 2.46 9.88 3.87
CA LEU A 147 1.27 9.91 3.04
C LEU A 147 1.08 11.27 2.37
N PHE A 148 1.17 12.35 3.13
CA PHE A 148 1.00 13.70 2.60
C PHE A 148 2.02 14.02 1.49
N LEU A 149 3.29 13.64 1.68
CA LEU A 149 4.32 13.79 0.65
C LEU A 149 4.01 12.95 -0.59
N ALA A 150 3.54 11.71 -0.41
CA ALA A 150 3.19 10.83 -1.51
C ALA A 150 1.97 11.36 -2.30
N GLY A 151 0.89 11.74 -1.61
CA GLY A 151 -0.33 12.27 -2.20
C GLY A 151 -0.11 13.58 -2.94
N VAL A 152 0.43 14.60 -2.27
CA VAL A 152 0.74 15.88 -2.91
C VAL A 152 1.78 15.72 -4.02
N GLY A 153 2.78 14.87 -3.80
CA GLY A 153 3.79 14.55 -4.80
C GLY A 153 3.16 13.92 -6.04
N TRP A 154 2.27 12.94 -5.86
CA TRP A 154 1.54 12.29 -6.96
C TRP A 154 0.72 13.29 -7.76
N GLU A 155 -0.10 14.12 -7.11
CA GLU A 155 -0.91 15.13 -7.82
C GLU A 155 -0.04 16.14 -8.58
N PHE A 156 1.10 16.54 -7.99
CA PHE A 156 2.06 17.40 -8.68
C PHE A 156 2.65 16.73 -9.92
N PHE A 157 3.03 15.45 -9.82
CA PHE A 157 3.53 14.69 -10.96
C PHE A 157 2.47 14.54 -12.05
N GLU A 158 1.21 14.27 -11.69
CA GLU A 158 0.14 14.19 -12.68
C GLU A 158 -0.04 15.50 -13.44
N VAL A 159 -0.12 16.64 -12.74
CA VAL A 159 -0.21 17.96 -13.36
C VAL A 159 0.99 18.23 -14.27
N ALA A 160 2.20 17.89 -13.84
CA ALA A 160 3.40 18.06 -14.65
C ALA A 160 3.41 17.18 -15.92
N LEU A 161 2.76 16.01 -15.87
CA LEU A 161 2.69 15.05 -16.97
C LEU A 161 1.47 15.23 -17.88
N GLN A 162 0.50 16.08 -17.52
CA GLN A 162 -0.69 16.39 -18.35
C GLN A 162 -0.38 16.71 -19.83
N PRO A 163 0.69 17.45 -20.19
CA PRO A 163 1.01 17.69 -21.60
C PRO A 163 1.29 16.42 -22.41
N SER A 164 1.78 15.36 -21.74
CA SER A 164 2.08 14.05 -22.34
C SER A 164 0.95 13.03 -22.14
N MET A 165 0.00 13.32 -21.24
CA MET A 165 -1.13 12.47 -20.88
C MET A 165 -2.42 13.31 -20.83
N PRO A 166 -2.92 13.81 -21.96
CA PRO A 166 -4.05 14.74 -22.00
C PRO A 166 -5.37 14.15 -21.48
N TRP A 167 -5.46 12.83 -21.32
CA TRP A 167 -6.59 12.17 -20.67
C TRP A 167 -6.60 12.34 -19.14
N LEU A 168 -5.50 12.77 -18.53
CA LEU A 168 -5.39 13.11 -17.09
C LEU A 168 -5.63 14.61 -16.82
N TYR A 169 -6.19 15.34 -17.78
CA TYR A 169 -6.44 16.77 -17.60
C TYR A 169 -7.58 16.99 -16.60
N GLU A 170 -7.22 17.47 -15.43
CA GLU A 170 -8.13 17.73 -14.32
C GLU A 170 -7.92 19.10 -13.72
N SER A 171 -8.97 19.64 -13.11
CA SER A 171 -8.89 20.94 -12.45
C SER A 171 -8.10 20.85 -11.14
N MET A 172 -7.42 21.93 -10.74
CA MET A 172 -6.76 22.02 -9.43
C MET A 172 -7.70 21.74 -8.25
N ARG A 173 -9.00 22.00 -8.42
CA ARG A 173 -10.02 21.68 -7.40
C ARG A 173 -10.18 20.17 -7.21
N ASN A 174 -10.12 19.39 -8.27
CA ASN A 174 -10.18 17.92 -8.19
C ASN A 174 -8.94 17.41 -7.46
N LYS A 175 -7.76 17.91 -7.86
CA LYS A 175 -6.49 17.56 -7.19
C LYS A 175 -6.48 17.81 -5.68
N VAL A 176 -7.08 18.92 -5.24
CA VAL A 176 -7.25 19.19 -3.80
C VAL A 176 -8.24 18.21 -3.17
N GLN A 177 -9.34 17.90 -3.85
CA GLN A 177 -10.32 16.92 -3.38
C GLN A 177 -9.68 15.54 -3.21
N ASP A 178 -8.81 15.13 -4.13
CA ASP A 178 -8.13 13.83 -4.11
C ASP A 178 -7.23 13.69 -2.88
N VAL A 179 -6.39 14.70 -2.60
CA VAL A 179 -5.60 14.77 -1.36
C VAL A 179 -6.49 14.75 -0.11
N VAL A 180 -7.64 15.45 -0.12
CA VAL A 180 -8.59 15.41 1.00
C VAL A 180 -9.17 14.01 1.19
N MET A 181 -9.50 13.31 0.11
CA MET A 181 -10.02 11.94 0.17
C MET A 181 -8.98 10.96 0.71
N GLU A 182 -7.71 11.12 0.34
CA GLU A 182 -6.62 10.33 0.92
C GLU A 182 -6.50 10.52 2.43
N LEU A 183 -6.65 11.76 2.92
CA LEU A 183 -6.66 12.06 4.35
C LEU A 183 -7.87 11.45 5.08
N PHE A 184 -9.02 11.35 4.43
CA PHE A 184 -10.15 10.59 4.99
C PHE A 184 -9.87 9.09 5.03
N GLY A 185 -9.23 8.54 4.00
CA GLY A 185 -8.75 7.16 3.97
C GLY A 185 -7.79 6.87 5.11
N PHE A 186 -6.82 7.75 5.34
CA PHE A 186 -5.93 7.74 6.51
C PHE A 186 -6.71 7.66 7.83
N GLY A 187 -7.69 8.54 8.02
CA GLY A 187 -8.48 8.57 9.25
C GLY A 187 -9.18 7.24 9.52
N THR A 188 -9.73 6.61 8.47
CA THR A 188 -10.31 5.27 8.57
C THR A 188 -9.25 4.21 8.87
N GLY A 189 -8.06 4.29 8.27
CA GLY A 189 -6.96 3.39 8.58
C GLY A 189 -6.56 3.45 10.06
N VAL A 190 -6.40 4.66 10.61
CA VAL A 190 -6.10 4.87 12.03
C VAL A 190 -7.17 4.25 12.91
N PHE A 191 -8.44 4.48 12.58
CA PHE A 191 -9.55 3.88 13.30
C PHE A 191 -9.49 2.34 13.28
N MET A 192 -9.24 1.74 12.12
CA MET A 192 -9.14 0.28 11.97
C MET A 192 -7.99 -0.30 12.81
N VAL A 193 -6.82 0.33 12.79
CA VAL A 193 -5.64 -0.13 13.54
C VAL A 193 -5.85 0.00 15.05
N ILE A 194 -6.44 1.11 15.52
CA ILE A 194 -6.68 1.33 16.96
C ILE A 194 -7.82 0.47 17.49
N LYS A 195 -8.93 0.38 16.75
CA LYS A 195 -10.16 -0.25 17.23
C LYS A 195 -10.22 -1.75 16.95
N TRP A 196 -9.73 -2.19 15.80
CA TRP A 196 -9.85 -3.56 15.32
C TRP A 196 -8.52 -4.30 15.25
N GLU A 197 -7.40 -3.63 15.51
CA GLU A 197 -6.04 -4.19 15.32
C GLU A 197 -5.86 -4.79 13.92
N TYR A 198 -6.46 -4.13 12.91
CA TYR A 198 -6.42 -4.54 11.51
C TYR A 198 -5.96 -3.36 10.64
N PRO A 199 -5.05 -3.56 9.67
CA PRO A 199 -4.50 -4.83 9.21
C PRO A 199 -3.42 -5.45 10.11
N TYR A 200 -2.94 -4.71 11.11
CA TYR A 200 -1.94 -5.17 12.08
C TYR A 200 -2.19 -4.57 13.47
N SER A 201 -1.49 -5.12 14.46
CA SER A 201 -1.52 -4.63 15.84
C SER A 201 -0.33 -3.70 16.10
N MET A 202 -0.60 -2.53 16.70
CA MET A 202 0.46 -1.61 17.17
C MET A 202 1.31 -2.22 18.28
N ARG A 203 0.81 -3.26 18.96
CA ARG A 203 1.47 -3.87 20.12
C ARG A 203 2.22 -5.16 19.76
N LYS A 204 1.61 -6.01 18.94
CA LYS A 204 2.16 -7.33 18.62
C LYS A 204 2.96 -7.29 17.31
N PRO A 205 4.14 -7.93 17.27
CA PRO A 205 4.88 -8.12 16.02
C PRO A 205 4.08 -8.99 15.05
N LEU A 206 4.37 -8.87 13.76
CA LEU A 206 3.85 -9.80 12.75
C LEU A 206 4.37 -11.21 13.04
N GLU A 207 3.52 -12.21 12.81
CA GLU A 207 3.83 -13.62 13.06
C GLU A 207 5.06 -14.10 12.26
N ASN A 208 5.26 -13.53 11.06
CA ASN A 208 6.36 -13.88 10.17
C ASN A 208 7.59 -12.96 10.32
N ALA A 209 7.61 -12.09 11.34
CA ALA A 209 8.76 -11.21 11.57
C ALA A 209 10.01 -12.03 11.91
N PRO A 210 11.20 -11.65 11.43
CA PRO A 210 12.45 -12.29 11.83
C PRO A 210 12.58 -12.25 13.36
N VAL A 211 12.81 -13.41 13.98
CA VAL A 211 12.93 -13.55 15.43
C VAL A 211 14.03 -12.61 15.93
N SER A 212 13.77 -11.86 17.00
CA SER A 212 14.81 -11.12 17.70
C SER A 212 15.85 -12.10 18.19
N VAL A 213 17.06 -11.96 17.65
CA VAL A 213 18.25 -12.62 18.16
C VAL A 213 18.59 -11.96 19.51
N GLU A 214 17.79 -12.21 20.54
CA GLU A 214 18.21 -12.01 21.93
C GLU A 214 18.96 -13.26 22.45
N THR A 215 19.16 -14.28 21.62
CA THR A 215 19.81 -15.55 21.99
C THR A 215 20.85 -16.11 21.02
N ALA A 216 21.24 -15.39 19.95
CA ALA A 216 22.53 -15.70 19.30
C ALA A 216 23.58 -14.72 19.83
N THR A 217 24.42 -15.28 20.69
CA THR A 217 25.72 -14.80 21.17
C THR A 217 26.60 -14.29 20.03
N VAL A 218 26.33 -13.08 19.55
CA VAL A 218 27.21 -12.35 18.62
C VAL A 218 27.34 -10.91 19.10
N ASP A 219 27.86 -10.77 20.32
CA ASP A 219 28.55 -9.57 20.80
C ASP A 219 29.50 -9.99 21.94
N LEU A 220 30.36 -10.99 21.64
CA LEU A 220 31.68 -11.08 22.26
C LEU A 220 32.66 -10.40 21.29
N LEU A 221 32.55 -9.09 21.18
CA LEU A 221 33.72 -8.30 20.83
C LEU A 221 34.62 -8.34 22.08
N PRO A 222 35.89 -8.78 21.99
CA PRO A 222 36.80 -8.68 23.11
C PRO A 222 36.89 -7.19 23.48
N GLN A 223 36.44 -6.83 24.68
CA GLN A 223 36.79 -5.53 25.21
C GLN A 223 38.30 -5.54 25.45
N PRO A 224 39.05 -4.53 24.98
CA PRO A 224 40.46 -4.43 25.27
C PRO A 224 40.64 -4.31 26.78
N ASP A 225 41.49 -5.16 27.34
CA ASP A 225 41.88 -5.12 28.75
C ASP A 225 42.33 -3.70 29.09
N HIS A 226 41.54 -3.00 29.91
CA HIS A 226 42.03 -1.82 30.60
C HIS A 226 43.03 -2.30 31.65
N VAL A 227 44.29 -2.33 31.24
CA VAL A 227 45.46 -2.39 32.11
C VAL A 227 45.29 -1.34 33.21
N LYS A 228 45.18 -1.80 34.44
CA LYS A 228 45.36 -0.96 35.63
C LYS A 228 46.84 -0.66 35.76
N GLU A 229 47.21 0.60 35.68
CA GLU A 229 48.38 1.17 36.36
C GLU A 229 47.90 2.08 37.50
#